data_AF-A0A1G4YT55-F1
#
_entry.id   AF-A0A1G4YT55-F1
#
_cell.length_a   1.000
_cell.length_b   1.000
_cell.length_c   1.000
_cell.angle_alpha   90.00
_cell.angle_beta   90.00
_cell.angle_gamma   90.00
#
_symmetry.space_group_name_H-M   'P 1'
#
loop_
_entity.id
_entity.type
_entity.pdbx_description
1 polymer ?
#
loop_
_entity_poly.entity_id
_entity_poly.type
_entity_poly.pdbx_seq_one_letter_code
_entity_poly.pdbx_strand_id
1 'polypeptide(L)' 'MSVGEWRQCIEYDCGLPLTQEFIQKRLTVFRQLQHEETLRFIHHYGETHLNLNPVVDRSLIDQCYDQ' A
#
# COMPACT_ATOMS: atom_id res chain seq x y z
N MET A 1 -12.34 6.50 3.86
CA MET A 1 -12.02 5.16 4.41
C MET A 1 -10.91 5.35 5.41
N SER A 2 -11.19 5.04 6.67
CA SER A 2 -10.20 5.00 7.74
C SER A 2 -9.28 3.79 7.58
N VAL A 3 -8.14 3.79 8.29
CA VAL A 3 -7.20 2.66 8.30
C VAL A 3 -7.88 1.39 8.84
N GLY A 4 -8.75 1.52 9.85
CA GLY A 4 -9.52 0.41 10.41
C GLY A 4 -10.50 -0.22 9.42
N GLU A 5 -11.27 0.61 8.70
CA GLU A 5 -12.19 0.14 7.65
C GLU A 5 -11.45 -0.57 6.51
N TRP A 6 -10.28 -0.05 6.14
CA TRP A 6 -9.44 -0.67 5.12
C TRP A 6 -8.90 -2.04 5.55
N ARG A 7 -8.37 -2.16 6.79
CA ARG A 7 -7.88 -3.43 7.35
C ARG A 7 -9.01 -4.46 7.39
N GLN A 8 -10.19 -4.06 7.88
CA GLN A 8 -11.35 -4.94 7.97
C GLN A 8 -11.75 -5.47 6.59
N CYS A 9 -11.77 -4.62 5.57
CA CYS A 9 -12.12 -5.02 4.23
C CYS A 9 -11.13 -6.03 3.64
N ILE A 10 -9.83 -5.87 3.89
CA ILE A 10 -8.83 -6.80 3.36
C ILE A 10 -8.86 -8.14 4.09
N GLU A 11 -8.92 -8.14 5.43
CA GLU A 11 -8.84 -9.39 6.20
C GLU A 11 -10.15 -10.18 6.20
N TYR A 12 -11.30 -9.50 6.23
CA TYR A 12 -12.61 -10.14 6.40
C TYR A 12 -13.42 -10.18 5.11
N ASP A 13 -13.54 -9.06 4.38
CA ASP A 13 -14.34 -9.04 3.14
C ASP A 13 -13.58 -9.70 1.97
N CYS A 14 -12.27 -9.43 1.86
CA CYS A 14 -11.42 -9.99 0.81
C CYS A 14 -10.75 -11.32 1.21
N GLY A 15 -10.75 -11.68 2.51
CA GLY A 15 -10.13 -12.89 3.03
C GLY A 15 -8.60 -12.95 2.86
N LEU A 16 -7.95 -11.80 2.71
CA LEU A 16 -6.51 -11.70 2.52
C LEU A 16 -5.82 -11.38 3.85
N PRO A 17 -4.94 -12.25 4.35
CA PRO A 17 -4.21 -11.94 5.58
C PRO A 17 -3.21 -10.81 5.34
N LEU A 18 -3.31 -9.73 6.11
CA LEU A 18 -2.38 -8.59 6.08
C LEU A 18 -1.07 -8.95 6.82
N THR A 19 -0.33 -9.91 6.27
CA THR A 19 0.98 -10.29 6.80
C THR A 19 2.05 -9.27 6.41
N GLN A 20 3.17 -9.28 7.13
CA GLN A 20 4.33 -8.47 6.79
C GLN A 20 4.86 -8.74 5.40
N GLU A 21 4.91 -10.00 5.02
CA GLU A 21 5.32 -10.38 3.68
C GLU A 21 4.36 -9.84 2.62
N PHE A 22 3.04 -9.92 2.85
CA PHE A 22 2.03 -9.39 1.93
C PHE A 22 2.18 -7.88 1.75
N ILE A 23 2.29 -7.13 2.85
CA ILE A 23 2.46 -5.69 2.84
C ILE A 23 3.75 -5.32 2.10
N GLN A 24 4.89 -5.94 2.45
CA GLN A 24 6.18 -5.67 1.78
C GLN A 24 6.14 -5.94 0.27
N LYS A 25 5.50 -7.04 -0.17
CA LYS A 25 5.34 -7.35 -1.60
C LYS A 25 4.59 -6.23 -2.32
N ARG A 26 3.45 -5.79 -1.79
CA ARG A 26 2.64 -4.72 -2.41
C ARG A 26 3.37 -3.38 -2.45
N LEU A 27 4.11 -3.06 -1.40
CA LEU A 27 4.92 -1.84 -1.36
C LEU A 27 6.06 -1.86 -2.39
N THR A 28 6.67 -3.02 -2.61
CA THR A 28 7.73 -3.18 -3.60
C THR A 28 7.21 -2.94 -5.02
N VAL A 29 5.97 -3.36 -5.30
CA VAL A 29 5.30 -3.09 -6.57
C VAL A 29 5.17 -1.59 -6.83
N PHE A 30 4.72 -0.81 -5.84
CA PHE A 30 4.53 0.64 -6.00
C PHE A 30 5.84 1.43 -6.20
N ARG A 31 7.01 0.82 -5.97
CA ARG A 31 8.31 1.41 -6.32
C ARG A 31 8.69 1.21 -7.79
N GLN A 32 8.01 0.31 -8.49
CA GLN A 32 8.26 0.04 -9.90
C GLN A 32 7.30 0.89 -10.75
N LEU A 33 7.77 2.05 -11.22
CA LEU A 33 6.96 3.00 -11.99
C LEU A 33 6.35 2.41 -13.27
N GLN A 34 6.98 1.38 -13.84
CA GLN A 34 6.49 0.70 -15.04
C GLN A 34 5.61 -0.52 -14.75
N HIS A 35 5.41 -0.88 -13.48
CA HIS A 35 4.57 -2.01 -13.11
C HIS A 35 3.09 -1.65 -13.28
N GLU A 36 2.29 -2.59 -13.76
CA GLU A 36 0.88 -2.37 -14.11
C GLU A 36 0.07 -1.81 -12.93
N GLU A 37 0.21 -2.39 -11.73
CA GLU A 37 -0.47 -1.89 -10.53
C GLU A 37 -0.06 -0.45 -10.17
N THR A 38 1.21 -0.06 -10.37
CA THR A 38 1.69 1.31 -10.12
C THR A 38 1.10 2.27 -11.13
N LEU A 39 1.05 1.88 -12.41
CA LEU A 39 0.41 2.68 -13.47
C LEU A 39 -1.09 2.84 -13.21
N ARG A 40 -1.78 1.76 -12.79
CA ARG A 40 -3.20 1.82 -12.40
C ARG A 40 -3.41 2.71 -11.18
N PHE A 41 -2.53 2.64 -10.19
CA PHE A 41 -2.58 3.50 -9.02
C PHE A 41 -2.43 4.98 -9.43
N ILE A 42 -1.41 5.31 -10.23
CA ILE A 42 -1.20 6.66 -10.77
C ILE A 42 -2.43 7.12 -11.57
N HIS A 43 -3.00 6.25 -12.41
CA HIS A 43 -4.17 6.59 -13.21
C HIS A 43 -5.40 6.96 -12.36
N HIS A 44 -5.64 6.24 -11.26
CA HIS A 44 -6.80 6.48 -10.41
C HIS A 44 -6.59 7.57 -9.35
N TYR A 45 -5.37 7.70 -8.81
CA TYR A 45 -5.08 8.54 -7.64
C TYR A 45 -4.08 9.67 -7.94
N GLY A 46 -3.37 9.63 -9.07
CA GLY A 46 -2.36 10.60 -9.47
C GLY A 46 -0.97 10.34 -8.88
N GLU A 47 0.06 10.82 -9.55
CA GLU A 47 1.47 10.68 -9.12
C GLU A 47 1.74 11.36 -7.77
N THR A 48 1.01 12.44 -7.45
CA THR A 48 1.13 13.12 -6.16
C THR A 48 0.83 12.17 -4.99
N HIS A 49 -0.20 11.32 -5.11
CA HIS A 49 -0.49 10.32 -4.08
C HIS A 49 0.55 9.21 -4.03
N LEU A 50 1.22 8.89 -5.14
CA LEU A 50 2.32 7.93 -5.14
C LEU A 50 3.55 8.50 -4.41
N ASN A 51 3.87 9.77 -4.65
CA ASN A 51 5.04 10.46 -4.08
C ASN A 51 4.85 10.87 -2.61
N LEU A 52 3.63 11.19 -2.20
CA LEU A 52 3.27 11.48 -0.81
C LEU A 52 3.03 10.21 0.01
N ASN A 53 3.00 9.03 -0.63
CA ASN A 53 2.85 7.77 0.08
C ASN A 53 4.12 7.56 0.94
N PRO A 54 4.01 7.68 2.28
CA PRO A 54 5.18 7.64 3.15
C PRO A 54 5.90 6.29 3.09
N VAL A 55 5.23 5.26 2.58
CA VAL A 55 5.73 3.89 2.49
C VAL A 55 6.52 3.63 1.20
N VAL A 56 6.42 4.52 0.22
CA VAL A 56 7.32 4.52 -0.96
C VAL A 56 8.70 5.03 -0.55
N ASP A 57 8.78 5.93 0.43
CA ASP A 57 10.01 6.29 1.17
C ASP A 57 10.38 5.19 2.18
N ARG A 58 11.64 4.77 2.18
CA ARG A 58 12.14 3.60 2.92
C ARG A 58 12.14 3.80 4.44
N SER A 59 11.98 5.03 4.91
CA SER A 59 12.16 5.41 6.32
C SER A 59 10.92 5.23 7.21
N LEU A 60 9.74 4.96 6.65
CA LEU A 60 8.47 4.97 7.40
C LEU A 60 7.73 3.62 7.44
N ILE A 61 8.31 2.57 6.84
CA ILE A 61 7.76 1.20 6.89
C ILE A 61 7.60 0.71 8.34
N ASP A 62 8.52 1.10 9.23
CA ASP A 62 8.48 0.69 10.63
C ASP A 62 7.38 1.40 11.43
N GLN A 63 6.89 2.57 10.97
CA GLN A 63 5.83 3.33 11.67
C GLN A 63 4.41 2.84 11.37
N CYS A 64 4.20 2.17 10.24
CA CYS A 64 2.91 1.58 9.91
C CYS A 64 2.66 0.23 10.60
N TYR A 65 3.67 -0.32 11.27
CA TYR A 65 3.62 -1.66 11.86
C TYR A 65 3.22 -1.68 13.35
N ASP A 66 3.34 -0.55 14.04
CA ASP A 66 3.11 -0.43 15.50
C ASP A 66 1.79 0.27 15.87
N GLN A 67 0.80 0.29 14.97
CA GLN A 67 -0.59 0.71 15.27
C GLN A 67 -1.61 -0.36 14.91
#